data_AF-A0A7C4R551-F1
#
_entry.id   AF-A0A7C4R551-F1
#
_cell.length_a   1.000
_cell.length_b   1.000
_cell.length_c   1.000
_cell.angle_alpha   90.00
_cell.angle_beta   90.00
_cell.angle_gamma   90.00
#
_symmetry.space_group_name_H-M   'P 1'
#
loop_
_entity.id
_entity.type
_entity.pdbx_description
1 polymer ?
#
loop_
_entity_poly.entity_id
_entity_poly.type
_entity_poly.pdbx_seq_one_letter_code
_entity_poly.pdbx_strand_id
1 'polypeptide(L)'
;MSVMNFRSKLFTLLVKEFEVFIPQFKPYTTDYQMVVYASRDLESWLKVKMNIDDVKVIYKRLEEAFRDNPRDFRISLNFWAGMWLKKWRERVKILSTKFETPQDHVERIKRARKILQEVDWKNDLKVMTIKKLIDYGEICMTEFIADNLIVEEIARRIQRADKDSIIALEPLSIYNAVSTRIMRLSKERGPLVYLNIKPNLFQHYY
;
A
#
# COMPACT_ATOMS: atom_id res chain seq x y z
N MET A 1 -24.28 8.10 -15.33
CA MET A 1 -22.85 8.49 -15.21
C MET A 1 -22.01 7.21 -15.21
N SER A 2 -20.83 7.19 -15.82
CA SER A 2 -20.00 5.97 -15.91
C SER A 2 -19.13 5.78 -14.66
N VAL A 3 -18.77 4.54 -14.32
CA VAL A 3 -17.86 4.18 -13.20
C VAL A 3 -16.55 4.99 -13.22
N MET A 4 -16.06 5.35 -14.42
CA MET A 4 -14.86 6.16 -14.61
C MET A 4 -15.01 7.59 -14.05
N ASN A 5 -16.25 8.10 -14.00
CA ASN A 5 -16.59 9.42 -13.47
C ASN A 5 -16.46 9.45 -11.93
N PHE A 6 -16.97 8.43 -11.23
CA PHE A 6 -16.94 8.46 -9.77
C PHE A 6 -15.53 8.24 -9.19
N ARG A 7 -14.66 7.49 -9.86
CA ARG A 7 -13.23 7.39 -9.47
C ARG A 7 -12.55 8.77 -9.41
N SER A 8 -12.74 9.58 -10.46
CA SER A 8 -12.20 10.94 -10.53
C SER A 8 -12.82 11.85 -9.46
N LYS A 9 -14.11 11.65 -9.18
CA LYS A 9 -14.81 12.34 -8.09
C LYS A 9 -14.23 11.98 -6.72
N LEU A 10 -14.02 10.70 -6.43
CA LEU A 10 -13.44 10.23 -5.17
C LEU A 10 -12.04 10.80 -4.95
N PHE A 11 -11.21 10.82 -5.99
CA PHE A 11 -9.90 11.47 -5.94
C PHE A 11 -10.02 12.95 -5.54
N THR A 12 -10.94 13.69 -6.18
CA THR A 12 -11.19 15.10 -5.85
C THR A 12 -11.71 15.28 -4.42
N LEU A 13 -12.52 14.34 -3.91
CA LEU A 13 -12.98 14.36 -2.53
C LEU A 13 -11.83 14.13 -1.56
N LEU A 14 -10.95 13.15 -1.82
CA LEU A 14 -9.75 12.92 -1.01
C LEU A 14 -8.82 14.14 -0.95
N VAL A 15 -8.62 14.84 -2.06
CA VAL A 15 -7.87 16.12 -2.09
C VAL A 15 -8.46 17.09 -1.07
N LYS A 16 -9.78 17.30 -1.10
CA LYS A 16 -10.47 18.21 -0.19
C LYS A 16 -10.36 17.77 1.27
N GLU A 17 -10.44 16.47 1.55
CA GLU A 17 -10.24 15.97 2.91
C GLU A 17 -8.80 16.22 3.39
N PHE A 18 -7.79 16.03 2.53
CA PHE A 18 -6.40 16.31 2.92
C PHE A 18 -6.11 17.80 3.11
N GLU A 19 -6.74 18.70 2.37
CA GLU A 19 -6.66 20.16 2.59
C GLU A 19 -7.09 20.54 4.02
N VAL A 20 -8.04 19.82 4.62
CA VAL A 20 -8.46 20.02 6.02
C VAL A 20 -7.35 19.62 7.00
N PHE A 21 -6.60 18.55 6.70
CA PHE A 21 -5.57 18.01 7.59
C PHE A 21 -4.18 18.64 7.41
N ILE A 22 -3.92 19.26 6.26
CA ILE A 22 -2.60 19.74 5.85
C ILE A 22 -2.76 21.19 5.32
N PRO A 23 -2.56 22.22 6.16
CA PRO A 23 -2.77 23.61 5.77
C PRO A 23 -1.95 24.08 4.56
N GLN A 24 -0.76 23.51 4.35
CA GLN A 24 0.14 23.81 3.22
C GLN A 24 0.03 22.82 2.05
N PHE A 25 -1.04 22.02 1.97
CA PHE A 25 -1.21 21.00 0.94
C PHE A 25 -1.23 21.61 -0.46
N LYS A 26 -0.39 21.10 -1.36
CA LYS A 26 -0.32 21.55 -2.75
C LYS A 26 -0.64 20.38 -3.69
N PRO A 27 -1.91 20.14 -4.04
CA PRO A 27 -2.33 18.96 -4.80
C PRO A 27 -1.74 18.85 -6.22
N TYR A 28 -1.08 19.89 -6.72
CA TYR A 28 -0.43 19.92 -8.04
C TYR A 28 1.12 19.87 -7.97
N THR A 29 1.67 19.48 -6.82
CA THR A 29 3.12 19.26 -6.64
C THR A 29 3.39 17.82 -6.21
N THR A 30 4.48 17.55 -5.50
CA THR A 30 4.79 16.24 -4.90
C THR A 30 3.66 15.68 -4.04
N ASP A 31 2.80 16.53 -3.47
CA ASP A 31 1.68 16.09 -2.63
C ASP A 31 0.61 15.35 -3.45
N TYR A 32 0.55 15.56 -4.78
CA TYR A 32 -0.29 14.77 -5.68
C TYR A 32 -0.03 13.26 -5.53
N GLN A 33 1.24 12.86 -5.37
CA GLN A 33 1.59 11.46 -5.22
C GLN A 33 0.98 10.86 -3.95
N MET A 34 0.91 11.62 -2.85
CA MET A 34 0.26 11.19 -1.62
C MET A 34 -1.21 10.83 -1.88
N VAL A 35 -1.94 11.65 -2.64
CA VAL A 35 -3.35 11.38 -2.98
C VAL A 35 -3.48 10.14 -3.86
N VAL A 36 -2.56 9.95 -4.80
CA VAL A 36 -2.54 8.73 -5.63
C VAL A 36 -2.34 7.49 -4.77
N TYR A 37 -1.42 7.52 -3.80
CA TYR A 37 -1.24 6.42 -2.85
C TYR A 37 -2.48 6.20 -2.00
N ALA A 38 -3.04 7.27 -1.41
CA ALA A 38 -4.26 7.20 -0.61
C ALA A 38 -5.44 6.63 -1.40
N SER A 39 -5.64 7.06 -2.64
CA SER A 39 -6.73 6.55 -3.49
C SER A 39 -6.59 5.06 -3.76
N ARG A 40 -5.36 4.55 -3.98
CA ARG A 40 -5.11 3.12 -4.19
C ARG A 40 -5.28 2.33 -2.91
N ASP A 41 -4.79 2.85 -1.79
CA ASP A 41 -4.95 2.22 -0.48
C ASP A 41 -6.43 2.16 -0.07
N LEU A 42 -7.23 3.18 -0.39
CA LEU A 42 -8.67 3.17 -0.16
C LEU A 42 -9.35 2.09 -0.98
N GLU A 43 -9.01 1.94 -2.27
CA GLU A 43 -9.51 0.84 -3.11
C GLU A 43 -9.19 -0.53 -2.47
N SER A 44 -7.94 -0.76 -2.09
CA SER A 44 -7.50 -2.02 -1.47
C SER A 44 -8.14 -2.28 -0.10
N TRP A 45 -8.30 -1.24 0.72
CA TRP A 45 -9.00 -1.31 1.99
C TRP A 45 -10.48 -1.66 1.81
N LEU A 46 -11.17 -1.04 0.84
CA LEU A 46 -12.57 -1.32 0.54
C LEU A 46 -12.77 -2.73 0.00
N LYS A 47 -11.89 -3.21 -0.89
CA LYS A 47 -11.93 -4.61 -1.38
C LYS A 47 -11.96 -5.59 -0.22
N VAL A 48 -11.06 -5.40 0.75
CA VAL A 48 -10.96 -6.26 1.92
C VAL A 48 -12.16 -6.11 2.84
N LYS A 49 -12.55 -4.87 3.20
CA LYS A 49 -13.63 -4.64 4.18
C LYS A 49 -15.03 -4.94 3.63
N MET A 50 -15.23 -4.81 2.33
CA MET A 50 -16.49 -5.19 1.67
C MET A 50 -16.50 -6.63 1.18
N ASN A 51 -15.34 -7.31 1.16
CA ASN A 51 -15.16 -8.63 0.56
C ASN A 51 -15.61 -8.66 -0.91
N ILE A 52 -15.14 -7.68 -1.69
CA ILE A 52 -15.47 -7.49 -3.12
C ILE A 52 -14.19 -7.27 -3.89
N ASP A 53 -13.89 -8.14 -4.87
CA ASP A 53 -12.69 -7.99 -5.69
C ASP A 53 -12.90 -7.06 -6.90
N ASP A 54 -14.15 -6.94 -7.39
CA ASP A 54 -14.48 -6.08 -8.52
C ASP A 54 -14.56 -4.60 -8.11
N VAL A 55 -13.54 -3.85 -8.54
CA VAL A 55 -13.44 -2.40 -8.35
C VAL A 55 -14.65 -1.65 -8.92
N LYS A 56 -15.28 -2.12 -10.00
CA LYS A 56 -16.47 -1.47 -10.56
C LYS A 56 -17.65 -1.54 -9.61
N VAL A 57 -17.83 -2.66 -8.93
CA VAL A 57 -18.88 -2.85 -7.92
C VAL A 57 -18.64 -1.94 -6.72
N ILE A 58 -17.39 -1.81 -6.27
CA ILE A 58 -17.02 -0.87 -5.20
C ILE A 58 -17.39 0.56 -5.59
N TYR A 59 -16.97 1.01 -6.77
CA TYR A 59 -17.26 2.38 -7.21
C TYR A 59 -18.75 2.66 -7.36
N LYS A 60 -19.54 1.69 -7.86
CA LYS A 60 -20.99 1.80 -7.92
C LYS A 60 -21.60 1.98 -6.52
N ARG A 61 -21.17 1.18 -5.53
CA ARG A 61 -21.64 1.32 -4.14
C ARG A 61 -21.23 2.65 -3.50
N LEU A 62 -20.03 3.14 -3.78
CA LEU A 62 -19.60 4.45 -3.29
C LEU A 62 -20.41 5.59 -3.94
N GLU A 63 -20.73 5.48 -5.23
CA GLU A 63 -21.59 6.44 -5.93
C GLU A 63 -23.01 6.46 -5.34
N GLU A 64 -23.59 5.29 -5.10
CA GLU A 64 -24.89 5.14 -4.43
C GLU A 64 -24.85 5.75 -3.02
N ALA A 65 -23.86 5.40 -2.20
CA ALA A 65 -23.72 5.96 -0.85
C ALA A 65 -23.55 7.49 -0.84
N PHE A 66 -22.78 8.03 -1.79
CA PHE A 66 -22.59 9.47 -1.92
C PHE A 66 -23.87 10.19 -2.38
N ARG A 67 -24.65 9.58 -3.28
CA ARG A 67 -25.92 10.15 -3.74
C ARG A 67 -26.98 10.11 -2.65
N ASP A 68 -27.09 8.99 -1.95
CA ASP A 68 -28.18 8.74 -1.01
C ASP A 68 -27.95 9.48 0.32
N ASN A 69 -26.70 9.59 0.79
CA ASN A 69 -26.35 10.39 1.96
C ASN A 69 -24.94 11.02 1.85
N PRO A 70 -24.81 12.16 1.14
CA PRO A 70 -23.51 12.79 0.87
C PRO A 70 -22.80 13.28 2.14
N ARG A 71 -23.54 13.60 3.20
CA ARG A 71 -22.97 14.06 4.47
C ARG A 71 -22.26 12.93 5.18
N ASP A 72 -22.93 11.80 5.37
CA ASP A 72 -22.35 10.66 6.09
C ASP A 72 -21.21 10.01 5.30
N PHE A 73 -21.33 10.00 3.96
CA PHE A 73 -20.22 9.62 3.08
C PHE A 73 -18.98 10.46 3.35
N ARG A 74 -19.12 11.80 3.40
CA ARG A 74 -17.99 12.71 3.66
C ARG A 74 -17.40 12.53 5.05
N ILE A 75 -18.24 12.34 6.08
CA ILE A 75 -17.76 12.06 7.44
C ILE A 75 -16.93 10.77 7.45
N SER A 76 -17.40 9.72 6.78
CA SER A 76 -16.70 8.44 6.69
C SER A 76 -15.37 8.57 5.93
N LEU A 77 -15.36 9.32 4.82
CA LEU A 77 -14.16 9.58 4.03
C LEU A 77 -13.13 10.40 4.81
N ASN A 78 -13.59 11.45 5.51
CA ASN A 78 -12.75 12.27 6.37
C ASN A 78 -12.09 11.45 7.47
N PHE A 79 -12.88 10.61 8.17
CA PHE A 79 -12.39 9.72 9.21
C PHE A 79 -11.33 8.75 8.66
N TRP A 80 -11.61 8.11 7.51
CA TRP A 80 -10.65 7.24 6.85
C TRP A 80 -9.37 7.97 6.45
N ALA A 81 -9.48 9.16 5.83
CA ALA A 81 -8.34 9.97 5.42
C ALA A 81 -7.46 10.38 6.60
N GLY A 82 -8.08 10.73 7.74
CA GLY A 82 -7.37 11.03 8.98
C GLY A 82 -6.59 9.83 9.53
N MET A 83 -7.20 8.63 9.56
CA MET A 83 -6.50 7.41 9.94
C MET A 83 -5.36 7.08 8.96
N TRP A 84 -5.61 7.21 7.67
CA TRP A 84 -4.62 6.91 6.63
C TRP A 84 -3.42 7.85 6.76
N LEU A 85 -3.67 9.15 6.94
CA LEU A 85 -2.62 10.16 7.09
C LEU A 85 -1.78 9.92 8.35
N LYS A 86 -2.40 9.49 9.45
CA LYS A 86 -1.66 9.08 10.65
C LYS A 86 -0.69 7.94 10.33
N LYS A 87 -1.15 6.89 9.64
CA LYS A 87 -0.31 5.77 9.22
C LYS A 87 0.76 6.19 8.20
N TRP A 88 0.43 7.07 7.26
CA TRP A 88 1.40 7.63 6.32
C TRP A 88 2.56 8.31 7.04
N ARG A 89 2.28 9.19 8.01
CA ARG A 89 3.30 9.87 8.82
C ARG A 89 4.14 8.91 9.64
N GLU A 90 3.55 7.81 10.12
CA GLU A 90 4.26 6.77 10.87
C GLU A 90 5.16 5.91 9.97
N ARG A 91 4.68 5.53 8.77
CA ARG A 91 5.27 4.48 7.93
C ARG A 91 6.13 4.99 6.78
N VAL A 92 5.94 6.21 6.31
CA VAL A 92 6.58 6.72 5.10
C VAL A 92 7.63 7.76 5.45
N LYS A 93 8.87 7.51 5.03
CA LYS A 93 9.97 8.49 5.05
C LYS A 93 10.35 8.86 3.63
N ILE A 94 10.33 10.15 3.33
CA ILE A 94 10.82 10.68 2.06
C ILE A 94 12.35 10.80 2.17
N LEU A 95 13.06 10.13 1.27
CA LEU A 95 14.51 10.19 1.21
C LEU A 95 14.95 11.31 0.26
N SER A 96 15.77 12.22 0.75
CA SER A 96 16.48 13.23 -0.05
C SER A 96 17.77 12.67 -0.68
N THR A 97 18.33 11.60 -0.11
CA THR A 97 19.56 10.95 -0.57
C THR A 97 19.38 9.42 -0.59
N LYS A 98 20.10 8.74 -1.48
CA LYS A 98 20.06 7.27 -1.54
C LYS A 98 20.73 6.71 -0.29
N PHE A 99 20.07 5.73 0.35
CA PHE A 99 20.68 4.93 1.41
C PHE A 99 21.74 4.00 0.82
N GLU A 100 22.92 3.97 1.42
CA GLU A 100 23.94 2.96 1.11
C GLU A 100 23.50 1.63 1.71
N THR A 101 23.11 0.70 0.85
CA THR A 101 22.74 -0.66 1.23
C THR A 101 23.87 -1.60 0.77
N PRO A 102 24.34 -2.53 1.62
CA PRO A 102 25.35 -3.51 1.23
C PRO A 102 25.00 -4.22 -0.08
N GLN A 103 25.97 -4.37 -0.99
CA GLN A 103 25.74 -4.93 -2.32
C GLN A 103 25.20 -6.37 -2.28
N ASP A 104 25.67 -7.18 -1.33
CA ASP A 104 25.19 -8.54 -1.09
C ASP A 104 23.70 -8.56 -0.74
N HIS A 105 23.24 -7.62 0.09
CA HIS A 105 21.84 -7.45 0.42
C HIS A 105 21.00 -7.07 -0.81
N VAL A 106 21.50 -6.14 -1.62
CA VAL A 106 20.83 -5.69 -2.86
C VAL A 106 20.64 -6.85 -3.84
N GLU A 107 21.71 -7.62 -4.11
CA GLU A 107 21.65 -8.75 -5.03
C GLU A 107 20.74 -9.87 -4.52
N ARG A 108 20.71 -10.10 -3.20
CA ARG A 108 19.80 -11.08 -2.59
C ARG A 108 18.33 -10.68 -2.74
N ILE A 109 17.99 -9.42 -2.50
CA ILE A 109 16.64 -8.89 -2.72
C ILE A 109 16.25 -9.00 -4.20
N LYS A 110 17.17 -8.70 -5.11
CA LYS A 110 16.95 -8.83 -6.56
C LYS A 110 16.67 -10.28 -6.96
N ARG A 111 17.44 -11.24 -6.43
CA ARG A 111 17.20 -12.67 -6.65
C ARG A 111 15.84 -13.12 -6.10
N ALA A 112 15.49 -12.69 -4.89
CA ALA A 112 14.19 -12.99 -4.28
C ALA A 112 13.02 -12.45 -5.11
N ARG A 113 13.13 -11.23 -5.64
CA ARG A 113 12.13 -10.65 -6.56
C ARG A 113 11.99 -11.46 -7.84
N LYS A 114 13.12 -11.91 -8.43
CA LYS A 114 13.09 -12.74 -9.65
C LYS A 114 12.32 -14.05 -9.41
N ILE A 115 12.64 -14.75 -8.32
CA ILE A 115 11.94 -15.97 -7.92
C ILE A 115 10.44 -15.71 -7.73
N LEU A 116 10.09 -14.64 -6.99
CA LEU A 116 8.68 -14.30 -6.75
C LEU A 116 7.92 -13.98 -8.05
N GLN A 117 8.60 -13.55 -9.12
CA GLN A 117 7.92 -13.33 -10.41
C GLN A 117 7.62 -14.62 -11.17
N GLU A 118 8.41 -15.67 -10.94
CA GLU A 118 8.34 -16.96 -11.65
C GLU A 118 7.32 -17.92 -11.02
N VAL A 119 6.95 -17.74 -9.75
CA VAL A 119 5.95 -18.58 -9.06
C VAL A 119 4.51 -18.14 -9.38
N ASP A 120 3.62 -19.13 -9.48
CA ASP A 120 2.20 -18.96 -9.79
C ASP A 120 1.39 -18.39 -8.60
N TRP A 121 1.73 -18.79 -7.38
CA TRP A 121 1.05 -18.39 -6.14
C TRP A 121 1.33 -16.96 -5.68
N LYS A 122 2.15 -16.16 -6.39
CA LYS A 122 2.58 -14.82 -5.95
C LYS A 122 1.42 -13.86 -5.67
N ASN A 123 0.39 -13.92 -6.51
CA ASN A 123 -0.75 -13.02 -6.43
C ASN A 123 -1.62 -13.37 -5.22
N ASP A 124 -1.92 -14.66 -5.03
CA ASP A 124 -2.72 -15.14 -3.91
C ASP A 124 -2.03 -14.83 -2.58
N LEU A 125 -0.73 -15.10 -2.49
CA LEU A 125 0.05 -14.76 -1.31
C LEU A 125 0.02 -13.27 -1.01
N LYS A 126 0.16 -12.41 -2.03
CA LYS A 126 0.07 -10.96 -1.89
C LYS A 126 -1.31 -10.53 -1.38
N VAL A 127 -2.39 -11.05 -1.96
CA VAL A 127 -3.77 -10.74 -1.55
C VAL A 127 -4.02 -11.15 -0.09
N MET A 128 -3.62 -12.35 0.30
CA MET A 128 -3.74 -12.83 1.68
C MET A 128 -2.93 -11.94 2.65
N THR A 129 -1.73 -11.52 2.25
CA THR A 129 -0.86 -10.65 3.05
C THR A 129 -1.45 -9.26 3.21
N ILE A 130 -2.01 -8.67 2.15
CA ILE A 130 -2.71 -7.37 2.19
C ILE A 130 -3.93 -7.44 3.12
N LYS A 131 -4.74 -8.51 3.00
CA LYS A 131 -5.88 -8.73 3.89
C LYS A 131 -5.44 -8.78 5.35
N LYS A 132 -4.36 -9.53 5.64
CA LYS A 132 -3.80 -9.63 7.00
C LYS A 132 -3.31 -8.27 7.52
N LEU A 133 -2.64 -7.46 6.71
CA LEU A 133 -2.22 -6.10 7.07
C LEU A 133 -3.41 -5.22 7.45
N ILE A 134 -4.45 -5.20 6.62
CA ILE A 134 -5.67 -4.41 6.83
C ILE A 134 -6.45 -4.86 8.07
N ASP A 135 -6.49 -6.17 8.33
CA ASP A 135 -7.13 -6.71 9.53
C ASP A 135 -6.37 -6.38 10.82
N TYR A 136 -5.06 -6.11 10.71
CA TYR A 136 -4.21 -5.62 11.79
C TYR A 136 -4.06 -4.09 11.81
N GLY A 137 -4.89 -3.37 11.05
CA GLY A 137 -4.99 -1.91 11.10
C GLY A 137 -3.95 -1.15 10.26
N GLU A 138 -3.17 -1.83 9.43
CA GLU A 138 -2.36 -1.16 8.42
C GLU A 138 -3.22 -0.84 7.19
N ILE A 139 -3.43 0.45 6.94
CA ILE A 139 -4.27 0.95 5.84
C ILE A 139 -3.50 1.80 4.83
N CYS A 140 -2.20 2.00 5.06
CA CYS A 140 -1.34 2.86 4.24
C CYS A 140 -0.21 2.02 3.63
N MET A 141 0.04 2.20 2.33
CA MET A 141 1.05 1.51 1.53
C MET A 141 0.99 -0.02 1.63
N THR A 142 -0.21 -0.58 1.77
CA THR A 142 -0.41 -1.99 2.12
C THR A 142 0.16 -2.95 1.08
N GLU A 143 -0.01 -2.64 -0.21
CA GLU A 143 0.56 -3.43 -1.30
C GLU A 143 2.09 -3.44 -1.27
N PHE A 144 2.70 -2.28 -1.03
CA PHE A 144 4.15 -2.14 -1.00
C PHE A 144 4.75 -2.84 0.21
N ILE A 145 4.11 -2.71 1.37
CA ILE A 145 4.53 -3.40 2.60
C ILE A 145 4.40 -4.91 2.40
N ALA A 146 3.29 -5.39 1.83
CA ALA A 146 3.11 -6.81 1.53
C ALA A 146 4.22 -7.35 0.61
N ASP A 147 4.49 -6.67 -0.51
CA ASP A 147 5.53 -7.05 -1.45
C ASP A 147 6.90 -7.14 -0.76
N ASN A 148 7.26 -6.13 0.04
CA ASN A 148 8.55 -6.13 0.73
C ASN A 148 8.65 -7.24 1.77
N LEU A 149 7.61 -7.48 2.57
CA LEU A 149 7.63 -8.55 3.58
C LEU A 149 7.81 -9.93 2.94
N ILE A 150 7.13 -10.19 1.82
CA ILE A 150 7.25 -11.44 1.07
C ILE A 150 8.67 -11.57 0.49
N VAL A 151 9.18 -10.52 -0.15
CA VAL A 151 10.52 -10.51 -0.75
C VAL A 151 11.61 -10.69 0.32
N GLU A 152 11.49 -10.02 1.47
CA GLU A 152 12.41 -10.17 2.59
C GLU A 152 12.39 -11.58 3.18
N GLU A 153 11.20 -12.19 3.28
CA GLU A 153 11.05 -13.59 3.70
C GLU A 153 11.78 -14.54 2.75
N ILE A 154 11.53 -14.41 1.44
CA ILE A 154 12.19 -15.22 0.42
C ILE A 154 13.71 -15.00 0.46
N ALA A 155 14.16 -13.74 0.51
CA ALA A 155 15.58 -13.39 0.59
C ALA A 155 16.28 -14.05 1.78
N ARG A 156 15.63 -14.04 2.96
CA ARG A 156 16.17 -14.66 4.17
C ARG A 156 16.26 -16.18 4.05
N ARG A 157 15.32 -16.81 3.34
CA ARG A 157 15.35 -18.25 3.09
C ARG A 157 16.43 -18.65 2.10
N ILE A 158 16.64 -17.86 1.04
CA ILE A 158 17.77 -18.03 0.11
C ILE A 158 19.11 -18.00 0.86
N GLN A 159 19.26 -17.12 1.85
CA GLN A 159 20.50 -17.05 2.65
C GLN A 159 20.76 -18.32 3.47
N ARG A 160 19.71 -18.99 3.94
CA ARG A 160 19.79 -20.15 4.83
C ARG A 160 19.82 -21.49 4.11
N ALA A 161 19.40 -21.51 2.84
CA ALA A 161 19.35 -22.72 2.05
C ALA A 161 20.75 -23.08 1.54
N ASP A 162 21.23 -24.28 1.89
CA ASP A 162 22.14 -25.00 0.99
C ASP A 162 21.40 -25.25 -0.33
N LYS A 163 22.18 -25.34 -1.42
CA LYS A 163 21.75 -25.16 -2.83
C LYS A 163 20.49 -25.90 -3.31
N ASP A 164 19.92 -26.84 -2.56
CA ASP A 164 18.90 -27.81 -3.03
C ASP A 164 17.55 -27.83 -2.29
N SER A 165 17.21 -26.91 -1.38
CA SER A 165 15.92 -27.01 -0.65
C SER A 165 14.73 -26.31 -1.34
N ILE A 166 14.01 -27.04 -2.19
CA ILE A 166 12.70 -26.65 -2.75
C ILE A 166 11.66 -26.36 -1.65
N ILE A 167 11.79 -27.02 -0.48
CA ILE A 167 10.97 -26.80 0.74
C ILE A 167 11.02 -25.34 1.23
N ALA A 168 12.06 -24.57 0.87
CA ALA A 168 12.22 -23.20 1.30
C ALA A 168 11.13 -22.24 0.77
N LEU A 169 10.44 -22.57 -0.32
CA LEU A 169 9.53 -21.62 -1.00
C LEU A 169 8.04 -22.00 -0.91
N GLU A 170 7.67 -22.88 0.02
CA GLU A 170 6.26 -23.22 0.24
C GLU A 170 5.42 -21.98 0.62
N PRO A 171 4.36 -21.64 -0.14
CA PRO A 171 3.63 -20.38 0.00
C PRO A 171 2.97 -20.22 1.37
N LEU A 172 2.40 -21.30 1.91
CA LEU A 172 1.77 -21.28 3.24
C LEU A 172 2.80 -21.03 4.34
N SER A 173 4.00 -21.59 4.20
CA SER A 173 5.11 -21.36 5.14
C SER A 173 5.56 -19.90 5.08
N ILE A 174 5.68 -19.31 3.89
CA ILE A 174 6.00 -17.88 3.71
C ILE A 174 4.91 -17.02 4.35
N TYR A 175 3.64 -17.30 4.06
CA TYR A 175 2.50 -16.59 4.62
C TYR A 175 2.48 -16.62 6.15
N ASN A 176 2.76 -17.76 6.78
CA ASN A 176 2.78 -17.90 8.24
C ASN A 176 3.89 -17.04 8.89
N ALA A 177 5.09 -17.04 8.29
CA ALA A 177 6.19 -16.20 8.73
C ALA A 177 5.88 -14.71 8.58
N VAL A 178 5.36 -14.30 7.42
CA VAL A 178 4.94 -12.92 7.14
C VAL A 178 3.80 -12.51 8.07
N SER A 179 2.81 -13.36 8.31
CA SER A 179 1.70 -13.11 9.23
C SER A 179 2.17 -12.83 10.65
N THR A 180 3.14 -13.61 11.15
CA THR A 180 3.74 -13.38 12.47
C THR A 180 4.48 -12.04 12.50
N ARG A 181 5.15 -11.65 11.41
CA ARG A 181 5.78 -10.33 11.30
C ARG A 181 4.75 -9.20 11.33
N ILE A 182 3.64 -9.32 10.60
CA ILE A 182 2.54 -8.34 10.58
C ILE A 182 1.96 -8.10 11.99
N MET A 183 1.75 -9.16 12.76
CA MET A 183 1.25 -9.06 14.14
C MET A 183 2.18 -8.27 15.06
N ARG A 184 3.48 -8.27 14.80
CA ARG A 184 4.47 -7.46 15.53
C ARG A 184 4.50 -6.04 15.01
N LEU A 185 4.46 -5.86 13.68
CA LEU A 185 4.45 -4.55 13.03
C LEU A 185 3.31 -3.65 13.49
N SER A 186 2.12 -4.21 13.76
CA SER A 186 0.98 -3.43 14.26
C SER A 186 1.25 -2.76 15.61
N LYS A 187 2.23 -3.26 16.37
CA LYS A 187 2.69 -2.71 17.67
C LYS A 187 3.92 -1.80 17.52
N GLU A 188 4.65 -1.91 16.41
CA GLU A 188 5.86 -1.13 16.13
C GLU A 188 5.50 0.22 15.49
N ARG A 189 6.12 1.31 15.98
CA ARG A 189 6.09 2.61 15.31
C ARG A 189 7.38 2.83 14.54
N GLY A 190 7.29 3.32 13.31
CA GLY A 190 8.45 3.66 12.50
C GLY A 190 8.27 3.39 11.01
N PRO A 191 9.18 3.94 10.20
CA PRO A 191 9.10 3.88 8.76
C PRO A 191 9.30 2.45 8.24
N LEU A 192 8.38 2.02 7.37
CA LEU A 192 8.44 0.77 6.61
C LEU A 192 8.60 1.03 5.10
N VAL A 193 8.41 2.28 4.69
CA VAL A 193 8.42 2.70 3.29
C VAL A 193 9.35 3.89 3.17
N TYR A 194 10.31 3.77 2.26
CA TYR A 194 11.23 4.84 1.92
C TYR A 194 10.95 5.27 0.48
N LEU A 195 10.39 6.46 0.30
CA LEU A 195 10.07 6.99 -1.02
C LEU A 195 11.18 7.91 -1.49
N ASN A 196 11.70 7.64 -2.68
CA ASN A 196 12.57 8.56 -3.38
C ASN A 196 11.70 9.42 -4.31
N ILE A 197 11.25 10.56 -3.80
CA ILE A 197 10.46 11.50 -4.59
C ILE A 197 11.44 12.34 -5.39
N LYS A 198 11.50 12.12 -6.71
CA LYS A 198 12.26 13.01 -7.60
C LYS A 198 11.62 14.40 -7.56
N PRO A 199 12.36 15.49 -7.23
CA PRO A 199 11.77 16.81 -7.01
C PRO A 199 10.98 17.45 -8.17
N ASN A 200 11.04 16.93 -9.41
CA ASN A 200 10.65 17.71 -10.60
C ASN A 200 9.62 17.07 -11.53
N LEU A 201 8.68 16.26 -11.04
CA LEU A 201 7.67 15.65 -11.92
C LEU A 201 6.69 16.65 -12.58
N PHE A 202 6.63 17.90 -12.10
CA PHE A 202 5.70 18.92 -12.59
C PHE A 202 6.37 20.15 -13.24
N GLN A 203 7.70 20.16 -13.42
CA GLN A 203 8.39 21.28 -14.10
C GLN A 203 8.18 21.33 -15.63
N HIS A 204 7.46 20.36 -16.22
CA HIS A 204 7.24 20.29 -17.67
C HIS A 204 5.79 20.59 -18.10
N TYR A 205 4.96 21.16 -17.21
CA TYR A 205 3.58 21.55 -17.53
C TYR A 205 3.32 23.05 -17.37
N TYR A 206 4.36 23.87 -17.38
CA TYR A 206 4.27 25.33 -17.49
C TYR A 206 5.10 25.82 -18.68
#